data_AF-A0AAW2U0X2-F1
#
_entry.id   AF-A0AAW2U0X2-F1
#
_cell.length_a   1.000
_cell.length_b   1.000
_cell.length_c   1.000
_cell.angle_alpha   90.00
_cell.angle_beta   90.00
_cell.angle_gamma   90.00
#
_symmetry.space_group_name_H-M   'P 1'
#
loop_
_entity.id
_entity.type
_entity.pdbx_description
1 polymer ?
#
loop_
_entity_poly.entity_id
_entity_poly.type
_entity_poly.pdbx_seq_one_letter_code
_entity_poly.pdbx_strand_id
1 'polypeptide(L)' 'MGIGIIARDERGRVLAWVSRRIEKKIHSEMAEAWAAREAIQLAIRHGWSSVILEWDLWL' A
#
# COMPACT_ATOMS: atom_id res chain seq x y z
N MET A 1 -8.97 -7.03 10.58
CA MET A 1 -7.82 -6.19 10.14
C MET A 1 -7.62 -6.40 8.66
N GLY A 2 -7.13 -5.41 7.94
CA GLY A 2 -6.85 -5.49 6.52
C GLY A 2 -5.77 -4.51 6.14
N ILE A 3 -5.32 -4.59 4.91
CA ILE A 3 -4.45 -3.59 4.28
C ILE A 3 -5.21 -2.92 3.14
N GLY A 4 -4.92 -1.64 2.94
CA GLY A 4 -5.45 -0.84 1.84
C GLY A 4 -4.31 -0.02 1.23
N ILE A 5 -4.22 -0.02 -0.08
CA ILE A 5 -3.21 0.73 -0.83
C ILE A 5 -3.93 1.50 -1.92
N ILE A 6 -3.59 2.77 -2.08
CA ILE A 6 -4.11 3.64 -3.13
C ILE A 6 -2.91 4.26 -3.83
N ALA A 7 -2.78 4.02 -5.13
CA ALA A 7 -1.81 4.68 -5.97
C ALA A 7 -2.44 5.92 -6.62
N ARG A 8 -1.76 7.06 -6.53
CA ARG A 8 -2.22 8.33 -7.09
C ARG A 8 -1.14 8.95 -7.98
N ASP A 9 -1.56 9.74 -8.96
CA ASP A 9 -0.66 10.65 -9.65
C ASP A 9 -0.45 11.96 -8.88
N GLU A 10 0.43 12.82 -9.41
CA GLU A 10 0.76 14.13 -8.85
C GLU A 10 -0.46 15.08 -8.69
N ARG A 11 -1.57 14.83 -9.40
CA ARG A 11 -2.81 15.61 -9.31
C ARG A 11 -3.80 14.99 -8.33
N GLY A 12 -3.39 13.94 -7.61
CA GLY A 12 -4.22 13.21 -6.67
C GLY A 12 -5.22 12.25 -7.32
N ARG A 13 -5.14 12.00 -8.63
CA ARG A 13 -6.06 11.07 -9.30
C ARG A 13 -5.69 9.64 -8.96
N VAL A 14 -6.67 8.83 -8.57
CA VAL A 14 -6.47 7.40 -8.27
C VAL A 14 -6.20 6.63 -9.56
N LEU A 15 -5.05 5.97 -9.62
CA LEU A 15 -4.62 5.16 -10.76
C LEU A 15 -4.94 3.67 -10.55
N ALA A 16 -4.73 3.19 -9.32
CA ALA A 16 -4.96 1.81 -8.93
C ALA A 16 -5.15 1.72 -7.41
N TRP A 17 -5.77 0.64 -6.95
CA TRP A 17 -5.91 0.35 -5.53
C TRP A 17 -5.92 -1.16 -5.27
N VAL A 18 -5.55 -1.53 -4.05
CA VAL A 18 -5.62 -2.90 -3.55
C VAL A 18 -6.23 -2.86 -2.15
N SER A 19 -7.18 -3.75 -1.89
CA SER A 19 -7.69 -4.00 -0.55
C SER A 19 -7.66 -5.50 -0.28
N ARG A 20 -7.17 -5.88 0.90
CA ARG A 20 -7.10 -7.27 1.30
C ARG A 20 -7.44 -7.43 2.78
N ARG A 21 -8.33 -8.37 3.06
CA ARG A 21 -8.62 -8.81 4.42
C ARG A 21 -7.51 -9.73 4.92
N ILE A 22 -7.06 -9.50 6.15
CA ILE A 22 -6.10 -10.39 6.82
C ILE A 22 -6.91 -11.28 7.78
N GLU A 23 -6.87 -12.58 7.53
CA GLU A 23 -7.62 -13.57 8.32
C GLU A 23 -6.93 -13.92 9.64
N LYS A 24 -5.60 -13.78 9.69
CA LYS A 24 -4.80 -14.03 10.90
C LYS A 24 -4.75 -12.78 11.78
N LYS A 25 -4.71 -13.00 13.10
CA LYS A 25 -4.46 -11.92 14.05
C LYS A 25 -2.98 -11.56 13.99
N ILE A 26 -2.67 -10.37 13.47
CA ILE A 26 -1.33 -9.80 13.40
C ILE A 26 -1.29 -8.47 14.16
N HIS A 27 -0.09 -7.97 14.44
CA HIS A 27 0.09 -6.61 14.97
C HIS A 27 -0.03 -5.57 13.85
N SER A 28 -0.39 -4.33 14.20
CA SER A 28 -0.56 -3.21 13.26
C SER A 28 0.70 -2.95 12.45
N GLU A 29 1.87 -3.02 13.08
CA GLU A 29 3.17 -2.80 12.45
C GLU A 29 3.45 -3.81 11.34
N MET A 30 3.00 -5.06 11.53
CA MET A 30 3.09 -6.10 10.50
C MET A 30 2.11 -5.84 9.35
N ALA A 31 0.91 -5.33 9.65
CA ALA A 31 -0.05 -4.96 8.61
C ALA A 31 0.49 -3.82 7.74
N GLU A 32 1.10 -2.80 8.35
CA GLU A 32 1.73 -1.69 7.62
C GLU A 32 2.91 -2.15 6.75
N ALA A 33 3.79 -2.99 7.29
CA ALA A 33 4.89 -3.57 6.50
C ALA A 33 4.38 -4.37 5.28
N TRP A 34 3.25 -5.08 5.44
CA TRP A 34 2.62 -5.80 4.32
C TRP A 34 1.98 -4.85 3.32
N ALA A 35 1.33 -3.78 3.77
CA ALA A 35 0.78 -2.75 2.89
C ALA A 35 1.88 -2.09 2.05
N ALA A 36 3.01 -1.72 2.65
CA ALA A 36 4.16 -1.17 1.94
C ALA A 36 4.73 -2.15 0.89
N ARG A 37 4.87 -3.43 1.24
CA ARG A 37 5.34 -4.46 0.29
C ARG A 37 4.41 -4.60 -0.92
N GLU A 38 3.11 -4.66 -0.67
CA GLU A 38 2.10 -4.79 -1.72
C GLU A 38 2.01 -3.51 -2.58
N ALA A 39 2.28 -2.33 -2.01
CA ALA A 39 2.37 -1.07 -2.77
C ALA A 39 3.55 -1.08 -3.75
N ILE A 40 4.72 -1.58 -3.32
CA ILE A 40 5.88 -1.76 -4.21
C ILE A 40 5.56 -2.77 -5.32
N GLN A 41 4.92 -3.89 -4.99
CA GLN A 41 4.52 -4.89 -5.99
C GLN A 41 3.50 -4.32 -6.98
N LEU A 42 2.57 -3.48 -6.53
CA LEU A 42 1.65 -2.76 -7.39
C LEU A 42 2.42 -1.85 -8.36
N ALA A 43 3.37 -1.07 -7.87
CA ALA A 43 4.19 -0.19 -8.71
C ALA A 43 4.97 -0.97 -9.78
N ILE A 44 5.59 -2.10 -9.41
CA ILE A 44 6.31 -2.98 -10.35
C ILE A 44 5.37 -3.51 -11.44
N ARG A 45 4.17 -3.99 -11.07
CA ARG A 45 3.19 -4.53 -12.04
C ARG A 45 2.70 -3.47 -13.02
N HIS A 46 2.63 -2.22 -12.62
CA HIS A 46 2.24 -1.09 -13.48
C HIS A 46 3.41 -0.46 -14.24
N GLY A 47 4.64 -0.94 -14.04
CA GLY A 47 5.82 -0.39 -14.72
C GLY A 47 6.21 1.02 -14.27
N TRP A 48 5.82 1.42 -13.05
CA TRP A 48 6.21 2.73 -12.51
C TRP A 48 7.67 2.70 -12.05
N SER A 49 8.48 3.62 -12.60
CA SER A 49 9.92 3.70 -12.33
C SER A 49 10.27 4.46 -11.04
N SER A 50 9.34 5.27 -10.53
CA SER A 50 9.50 6.04 -9.31
C SER A 50 8.16 6.18 -8.61
N VAL A 51 8.13 5.97 -7.29
CA VAL A 51 6.95 6.13 -6.44
C VAL A 51 7.35 6.72 -5.10
N ILE A 52 6.45 7.49 -4.49
CA ILE A 52 6.55 7.95 -3.11
C ILE A 52 5.58 7.09 -2.28
N LEU A 53 6.10 6.44 -1.25
CA LEU A 53 5.26 5.73 -0.29
C LEU A 53 4.86 6.70 0.82
N GLU A 54 3.55 6.80 1.08
CA GLU A 54 2.96 7.61 2.14
C GLU A 54 2.20 6.68 3.09
N TRP A 55 2.43 6.81 4.40
CA TRP A 55 1.71 6.06 5.44
C TRP A 55 1.71 6.87 6.75
N ASP A 56 0.75 6.59 7.63
CA ASP A 56 0.48 7.35 8.86
C ASP A 56 0.98 6.66 10.14
N LEU A 57 1.85 5.66 10.03
CA LEU A 57 2.34 4.91 11.19
C LEU A 57 3.20 5.80 12.10
N TRP A 58 2.60 6.28 13.18
CA TRP A 58 3.28 6.87 14.32
C TRP A 58 3.66 5.73 15.28
N LEU A 59 4.96 5.45 15.42
CA LEU A 59 5.52 4.54 16.42
C LEU A 59 5.72 5.24 17.76
#